data_AF-A0A2A5EPD5-F1
#
_entry.id   AF-A0A2A5EPD5-F1
#
_cell.length_a   1.000
_cell.length_b   1.000
_cell.length_c   1.000
_cell.angle_alpha   90.00
_cell.angle_beta   90.00
_cell.angle_gamma   90.00
#
_symmetry.space_group_name_H-M   'P 1'
#
loop_
_entity.id
_entity.type
_entity.pdbx_description
1 polymer ?
#
loop_
_entity_poly.entity_id
_entity_poly.type
_entity_poly.pdbx_seq_one_letter_code
_entity_poly.pdbx_strand_id
1 'polypeptide(L)' 'MRDLTKTASFAALHFSVGFGVTYLLTGSIAIATGVALVEPAVNTVVFYFHEQAWARASAV' A
#
# COMPACT_ATOMS: atom_id res chain seq x y z
N MET A 1 -21.61 -11.22 0.93
CA MET A 1 -20.46 -12.13 0.64
C MET A 1 -19.69 -11.72 -0.61
N ARG A 2 -20.34 -11.34 -1.71
CA ARG A 2 -19.68 -10.94 -2.97
C ARG A 2 -18.67 -9.79 -2.83
N ASP A 3 -18.93 -8.83 -1.94
CA ASP A 3 -18.05 -7.67 -1.74
C ASP A 3 -16.81 -7.99 -0.91
N LEU A 4 -16.95 -8.82 0.14
CA LEU A 4 -15.78 -9.30 0.91
C LEU A 4 -14.83 -10.10 0.02
N THR A 5 -15.36 -10.94 -0.87
CA THR A 5 -14.55 -11.67 -1.86
C THR A 5 -13.86 -10.72 -2.84
N LYS A 6 -14.53 -9.66 -3.31
CA LYS A 6 -13.90 -8.64 -4.16
C LYS A 6 -12.78 -7.91 -3.43
N THR A 7 -13.00 -7.49 -2.19
CA THR A 7 -11.98 -6.81 -1.37
C THR A 7 -10.77 -7.73 -1.15
N ALA A 8 -10.99 -9.00 -0.81
CA ALA A 8 -9.92 -9.97 -0.65
C ALA A 8 -9.16 -10.23 -1.95
N SER A 9 -9.86 -10.40 -3.07
CA SER A 9 -9.23 -10.58 -4.39
C SER A 9 -8.41 -9.35 -4.80
N PHE A 10 -8.90 -8.14 -4.53
CA PHE A 10 -8.16 -6.91 -4.81
C PHE A 10 -6.90 -6.79 -3.95
N ALA A 11 -7.00 -7.09 -2.65
CA ALA A 11 -5.84 -7.12 -1.76
C ALA A 11 -4.79 -8.14 -2.23
N ALA A 12 -5.21 -9.37 -2.56
CA ALA A 12 -4.31 -10.39 -3.08
C ALA A 12 -3.60 -9.95 -4.37
N LEU A 13 -4.32 -9.28 -5.28
CA LEU A 13 -3.77 -8.76 -6.53
C LEU A 13 -2.75 -7.65 -6.26
N HIS A 14 -3.05 -6.71 -5.36
CA HIS A 14 -2.13 -5.64 -4.96
C HIS A 14 -0.83 -6.20 -4.37
N PHE A 15 -0.92 -7.10 -3.39
CA PHE A 15 0.28 -7.73 -2.80
C PHE A 15 1.07 -8.55 -3.83
N SER A 16 0.40 -9.28 -4.73
CA SER A 16 1.06 -10.08 -5.75
C SER A 16 1.82 -9.22 -6.76
N VAL A 17 1.24 -8.09 -7.19
CA VAL A 17 1.90 -7.16 -8.12
C VAL A 17 3.06 -6.44 -7.43
N GLY A 18 2.85 -5.88 -6.23
CA GLY A 18 3.91 -5.19 -5.48
C GLY A 18 5.09 -6.11 -5.15
N PHE A 19 4.80 -7.33 -4.69
CA PHE A 19 5.81 -8.37 -4.50
C PHE A 19 6.50 -8.73 -5.82
N GLY A 20 5.75 -9.02 -6.87
CA GLY A 20 6.29 -9.45 -8.16
C GLY A 20 7.22 -8.41 -8.79
N VAL A 21 6.81 -7.14 -8.82
CA VAL A 21 7.64 -6.04 -9.34
C VAL A 21 8.90 -5.88 -8.50
N THR A 22 8.77 -5.84 -7.17
CA THR A 22 9.93 -5.66 -6.29
C THR A 22 10.89 -6.85 -6.38
N TYR A 23 10.37 -8.07 -6.46
CA TYR A 23 11.16 -9.27 -6.63
C TYR A 23 11.88 -9.31 -7.97
N LEU A 24 11.20 -8.94 -9.07
CA LEU A 24 11.82 -8.87 -10.40
C LEU A 24 12.97 -7.86 -10.45
N LEU A 25 12.86 -6.75 -9.72
CA LEU A 25 13.89 -5.71 -9.69
C LEU A 25 15.05 -6.04 -8.75
N THR A 26 14.79 -6.70 -7.63
CA THR A 26 15.78 -6.90 -6.56
C THR A 26 16.34 -8.32 -6.49
N GLY A 27 15.61 -9.31 -7.04
CA GLY A 27 15.89 -10.74 -6.87
C GLY A 27 15.71 -11.26 -5.45
N SER A 28 15.24 -10.45 -4.50
CA SER A 28 15.19 -10.79 -3.07
C SER A 28 13.76 -10.91 -2.56
N ILE A 29 13.41 -12.10 -2.08
CA ILE A 29 12.11 -12.37 -1.44
C ILE A 29 11.94 -11.53 -0.16
N ALA A 30 13.02 -11.35 0.61
CA ALA A 30 12.96 -10.57 1.85
C ALA A 30 12.62 -9.10 1.58
N ILE A 31 13.22 -8.51 0.53
CA ILE A 31 12.93 -7.13 0.15
C ILE A 31 11.52 -7.03 -0.43
N ALA A 32 11.12 -7.95 -1.30
CA ALA A 32 9.79 -7.96 -1.90
C ALA A 32 8.66 -8.06 -0.87
N THR A 33 8.77 -8.98 0.09
CA THR A 33 7.79 -9.10 1.18
C THR A 33 7.84 -7.89 2.13
N GLY A 34 9.05 -7.38 2.41
CA GLY A 34 9.23 -6.18 3.22
C GLY A 34 8.50 -4.98 2.63
N VAL A 35 8.73 -4.69 1.34
CA VAL A 35 8.07 -3.59 0.62
C VAL A 35 6.56 -3.79 0.60
N ALA A 36 6.08 -4.99 0.27
CA ALA A 36 4.65 -5.30 0.21
C ALA A 36 3.90 -5.00 1.53
N LEU A 37 4.56 -5.11 2.69
CA LEU A 37 3.95 -4.82 4.00
C LEU A 37 4.21 -3.37 4.46
N VAL A 38 5.40 -2.84 4.19
CA VAL A 38 5.80 -1.50 4.63
C VAL A 38 5.07 -0.41 3.83
N GLU A 39 4.85 -0.62 2.54
CA GLU A 39 4.14 0.31 1.67
C GLU A 39 2.78 0.73 2.24
N PRO A 40 1.81 -0.19 2.51
CA PRO A 40 0.51 0.21 3.03
C PRO A 40 0.57 0.85 4.42
N ALA A 41 1.54 0.43 5.26
CA ALA A 41 1.74 1.03 6.58
C ALA A 41 2.22 2.49 6.46
N VAL A 42 3.23 2.75 5.64
CA VAL A 42 3.76 4.09 5.40
C VAL A 42 2.71 4.95 4.69
N ASN A 43 1.98 4.40 3.72
CA ASN A 43 0.93 5.11 3.01
C ASN A 43 -0.16 5.60 3.98
N THR A 44 -0.54 4.80 4.98
CA THR A 44 -1.49 5.22 6.02
C THR A 44 -0.98 6.41 6.82
N VAL A 45 0.29 6.38 7.24
CA VAL A 45 0.93 7.46 8.00
C VAL A 45 1.03 8.74 7.16
N VAL A 46 1.49 8.62 5.92
CA VAL A 46 1.61 9.76 4.99
C VAL A 46 0.24 10.35 4.69
N PHE A 47 -0.78 9.52 4.47
CA PHE A 47 -2.13 9.98 4.18
C PHE A 47 -2.72 10.76 5.37
N TYR A 48 -2.47 10.34 6.60
CA TYR A 48 -2.86 11.10 7.79
C TYR A 48 -2.26 12.52 7.81
N PHE A 49 -0.96 12.64 7.56
CA PHE A 49 -0.31 13.96 7.51
C PHE A 49 -0.74 14.78 6.30
N HIS A 50 -0.99 14.14 5.16
CA HIS A 50 -1.51 14.78 3.95
C HIS A 50 -2.86 15.45 4.22
N GLU A 51 -3.80 14.72 4.83
CA GLU A 51 -5.11 15.26 5.22
C GLU A 51 -4.98 16.43 6.21
N GLN A 52 -4.07 16.30 7.19
CA GLN A 52 -3.85 17.38 8.15
C GLN A 52 -3.26 18.64 7.49
N ALA A 53 -2.33 18.48 6.54
CA ALA A 53 -1.77 19.60 5.80
C ALA A 53 -2.84 20.29 4.94
N TRP A 54 -3.69 19.52 4.27
CA TRP A 54 -4.76 20.06 3.43
C TRP A 54 -5.86 20.75 4.23
N ALA A 55 -6.23 20.21 5.39
CA ALA A 55 -7.18 20.84 6.31
C ALA A 55 -6.67 22.20 6.82
N ARG A 56 -5.37 22.33 7.09
CA ARG A 56 -4.75 23.60 7.48
C ARG A 56 -4.70 24.60 6.32
N ALA A 57 -4.39 24.14 5.11
CA ALA A 57 -4.34 24.98 3.92
C ALA A 57 -5.74 25.50 3.50
N SER A 58 -6.80 24.71 3.72
CA SER A 58 -8.18 25.09 3.40
C SER A 58 -8.83 26.00 4.45
N ALA A 59 -8.17 26.19 5.59
CA ALA A 59 -8.64 27.03 6.70
C ALA A 59 -8.08 28.47 6.66
N VAL A 60 -7.32 28.82 5.61
CA VAL A 60 -6.79 30.17 5.33
C VAL A 60 -7.51 30.73 4.11
#